data_AF-A0A024U3X1-F1
#
_entry.id   AF-A0A024U3X1-F1
#
_cell.length_a   1.000
_cell.length_b   1.000
_cell.length_c   1.000
_cell.angle_alpha   90.00
_cell.angle_beta   90.00
_cell.angle_gamma   90.00
#
_symmetry.space_group_name_H-M   'P 1'
#
loop_
_entity.id
_entity.type
_entity.pdbx_description
1 polymer ?
#
loop_
_entity_poly.entity_id
_entity_poly.type
_entity_poly.pdbx_seq_one_letter_code
_entity_poly.pdbx_strand_id
1 'polypeptide(L)'
;MDFKHPVHMFNGKSFNEWECRLNVYLELKEVLEVVDGAMPPTHADFISKNRFASAIILAALDNHHVCMVSKQPTAASMMKLLSERYGTKSFMCESYMFQKLLEIRIRHNESAREYCDRFEIRLGGVLDAGMTIDDKLQVHIS
;
A
#
# COMPACT_ATOMS: atom_id res chain seq x y z
N MET A 1 17.37 13.90 -8.78
CA MET A 1 15.94 13.85 -8.40
C MET A 1 15.83 12.85 -7.28
N ASP A 2 15.55 13.31 -6.05
CA ASP A 2 15.35 12.42 -4.92
C ASP A 2 14.01 11.72 -5.08
N PHE A 3 14.05 10.42 -5.37
CA PHE A 3 12.89 9.56 -5.21
C PHE A 3 12.57 9.47 -3.72
N LYS A 4 11.80 10.44 -3.19
CA LYS A 4 11.18 10.31 -1.87
C LYS A 4 10.42 8.99 -1.87
N HIS A 5 10.96 8.00 -1.17
CA HIS A 5 10.29 6.72 -1.00
C HIS A 5 8.94 7.00 -0.31
N PRO A 6 7.81 6.67 -0.94
CA PRO A 6 6.49 7.00 -0.38
C PRO A 6 6.16 6.16 0.87
N VAL A 7 6.91 5.09 1.10
CA VAL A 7 6.83 4.24 2.29
C VAL A 7 8.08 4.50 3.14
N HIS A 8 7.89 4.75 4.43
CA HIS A 8 9.01 4.85 5.36
C HIS A 8 9.64 3.48 5.57
N MET A 9 10.94 3.46 5.87
CA MET A 9 11.66 2.22 6.12
C MET A 9 11.10 1.51 7.37
N PHE A 10 10.80 0.22 7.24
CA PHE A 10 10.35 -0.61 8.36
C PHE A 10 11.50 -0.88 9.32
N ASN A 11 11.23 -0.68 10.60
CA ASN A 11 12.19 -0.87 11.69
C ASN A 11 11.67 -1.84 12.78
N GLY A 12 10.65 -2.64 12.46
CA GLY A 12 10.05 -3.58 13.41
C GLY A 12 8.87 -3.04 14.22
N LYS A 13 8.50 -1.75 14.06
CA LYS A 13 7.36 -1.12 14.77
C LYS A 13 6.21 -0.78 13.83
N SER A 14 5.00 -0.76 14.38
CA SER A 14 3.78 -0.38 13.65
C SER A 14 3.58 -1.13 12.34
N PHE A 15 3.83 -2.45 12.34
CA PHE A 15 3.86 -3.26 11.12
C PHE A 15 2.59 -3.12 10.28
N ASN A 16 1.41 -3.21 10.88
CA ASN A 16 0.16 -3.13 10.12
C ASN A 16 -0.02 -1.77 9.41
N GLU A 17 0.42 -0.66 10.02
CA GLU A 17 0.40 0.66 9.38
C GLU A 17 1.40 0.71 8.21
N TRP A 18 2.59 0.17 8.43
CA TRP A 18 3.63 0.09 7.41
C TRP A 18 3.20 -0.79 6.22
N GLU A 19 2.65 -1.98 6.50
CA GLU A 19 2.11 -2.92 5.52
C GLU A 19 0.99 -2.28 4.70
N CYS A 20 0.07 -1.56 5.34
CA CYS A 20 -0.98 -0.83 4.63
C CYS A 20 -0.41 0.22 3.66
N ARG A 21 0.58 1.02 4.10
CA ARG A 21 1.27 1.98 3.21
C ARG A 21 1.97 1.30 2.05
N LEU A 22 2.60 0.17 2.31
CA LEU A 22 3.30 -0.62 1.30
C LEU A 22 2.32 -1.19 0.27
N ASN A 23 1.19 -1.75 0.69
CA ASN A 23 0.18 -2.33 -0.20
C ASN A 23 -0.40 -1.28 -1.15
N VAL A 24 -0.74 -0.09 -0.64
CA VAL A 24 -1.19 1.04 -1.48
C VAL A 24 -0.12 1.41 -2.52
N TYR A 25 1.16 1.36 -2.14
CA TYR A 25 2.23 1.66 -3.08
C TYR A 25 2.42 0.55 -4.14
N LEU A 26 2.31 -0.71 -3.75
CA LEU A 26 2.37 -1.87 -4.65
C LEU A 26 1.21 -1.87 -5.65
N GLU A 27 0.02 -1.45 -5.20
CA GLU A 27 -1.17 -1.29 -6.05
C GLU A 27 -0.98 -0.18 -7.08
N LEU A 28 -0.48 0.99 -6.68
CA LEU A 28 -0.10 2.07 -7.60
C LEU A 28 1.01 1.68 -8.59
N LYS A 29 1.72 0.58 -8.31
CA LYS A 29 2.75 0.00 -9.18
C LYS A 29 2.26 -1.22 -9.94
N GLU A 30 0.97 -1.55 -9.84
CA GLU A 30 0.31 -2.67 -10.53
C GLU A 30 0.96 -4.04 -10.26
N VAL A 31 1.50 -4.20 -9.05
CA VAL A 31 2.19 -5.42 -8.59
C VAL A 31 1.69 -5.96 -7.25
N LEU A 32 0.59 -5.42 -6.70
CA LEU A 32 0.00 -5.96 -5.46
C LEU A 32 -0.44 -7.42 -5.62
N GLU A 33 -1.00 -7.78 -6.78
CA GLU A 33 -1.50 -9.13 -7.07
C GLU A 33 -0.48 -10.26 -6.80
N VAL A 34 0.82 -10.02 -7.08
CA VAL A 34 1.87 -11.04 -6.87
C VAL A 34 2.30 -11.15 -5.40
N VAL A 35 1.95 -10.16 -4.57
CA VAL A 35 2.17 -10.17 -3.12
C VAL A 35 1.04 -10.92 -2.42
N ASP A 36 -0.20 -10.74 -2.88
CA ASP A 36 -1.36 -11.47 -2.38
C ASP A 36 -1.38 -12.96 -2.80
N GLY A 37 -0.43 -13.35 -3.65
CA GLY A 37 -0.31 -14.72 -4.16
C GLY A 37 -1.26 -15.03 -5.31
N ALA A 38 -1.92 -14.01 -5.89
CA ALA A 38 -2.64 -14.17 -7.14
C ALA A 38 -1.62 -14.37 -8.27
N MET A 39 -1.83 -15.40 -9.10
CA MET A 39 -0.95 -15.67 -10.23
C MET A 39 -1.41 -14.83 -11.44
N PRO A 40 -0.58 -13.93 -11.98
CA PRO A 40 -0.86 -13.18 -13.20
C PRO A 40 -1.09 -14.13 -14.40
N PRO A 41 -1.74 -13.65 -15.47
CA PRO A 41 -2.19 -14.48 -16.59
C PRO A 41 -1.07 -15.25 -17.31
N THR A 42 0.19 -14.79 -17.21
CA THR A 42 1.35 -15.50 -17.77
C THR A 42 2.50 -15.66 -16.77
N HIS A 43 3.28 -16.73 -16.94
CA HIS A 43 4.45 -17.02 -16.10
C HIS A 43 5.58 -15.97 -16.26
N ALA A 44 5.73 -15.38 -17.44
CA ALA A 44 6.72 -14.32 -17.69
C ALA A 44 6.34 -13.00 -17.02
N ASP A 45 5.04 -12.64 -17.07
CA ASP A 45 4.51 -11.47 -16.36
C ASP A 45 4.64 -11.65 -14.85
N PHE A 46 4.35 -12.85 -14.34
CA PHE A 46 4.57 -13.19 -12.94
C PHE A 46 6.01 -12.96 -12.49
N ILE A 47 7.00 -13.49 -13.23
CA ILE A 47 8.42 -13.32 -12.85
C ILE A 47 8.79 -11.84 -12.79
N SER A 48 8.37 -11.06 -13.79
CA SER A 48 8.70 -9.64 -13.89
C SER A 48 8.07 -8.83 -12.76
N LYS A 49 6.76 -9.02 -12.52
CA LYS A 49 6.03 -8.36 -11.43
C LYS A 49 6.54 -8.79 -10.05
N ASN A 50 6.82 -10.08 -9.84
CA ASN A 50 7.38 -10.60 -8.60
C ASN A 50 8.74 -9.98 -8.29
N ARG A 51 9.64 -9.90 -9.29
CA ARG A 51 10.95 -9.23 -9.11
C ARG A 51 10.78 -7.76 -8.74
N PHE A 52 9.84 -7.07 -9.37
CA PHE A 52 9.61 -5.66 -9.09
C PHE A 52 9.02 -5.43 -7.69
N ALA A 53 8.01 -6.22 -7.30
CA ALA A 53 7.44 -6.19 -5.95
C ALA A 53 8.51 -6.52 -4.89
N SER A 54 9.35 -7.54 -5.11
CA SER A 54 10.46 -7.86 -4.19
C SER A 54 11.42 -6.68 -4.03
N ALA A 55 11.77 -5.98 -5.12
CA ALA A 55 12.64 -4.81 -5.03
C ALA A 55 12.01 -3.68 -4.21
N ILE A 56 10.70 -3.44 -4.38
CA ILE A 56 9.96 -2.45 -3.60
C ILE A 56 9.93 -2.82 -2.11
N ILE A 57 9.62 -4.08 -1.78
CA ILE A 57 9.63 -4.57 -0.40
C ILE A 57 11.02 -4.37 0.21
N LEU A 58 12.08 -4.82 -0.45
CA LEU A 58 13.46 -4.69 0.05
C LEU A 58 13.86 -3.23 0.28
N ALA A 59 13.47 -2.32 -0.62
CA ALA A 59 13.75 -0.89 -0.45
C ALA A 59 12.97 -0.23 0.70
N ALA A 60 11.86 -0.86 1.13
CA ALA A 60 11.04 -0.40 2.25
C ALA A 60 11.47 -1.00 3.61
N LEU A 61 12.53 -1.79 3.67
CA LEU A 61 13.02 -2.46 4.87
C LEU A 61 14.38 -1.90 5.31
N ASP A 62 14.65 -1.93 6.62
CA ASP A 62 16.02 -1.74 7.12
C ASP A 62 16.90 -2.98 6.84
N ASN A 63 18.21 -2.84 7.07
CA ASN A 63 19.18 -3.89 6.81
C ASN A 63 18.91 -5.21 7.57
N HIS A 64 18.39 -5.12 8.80
CA HIS A 64 18.08 -6.30 9.61
C HIS A 64 16.95 -7.11 8.97
N HIS A 65 15.87 -6.43 8.56
CA HIS A 65 14.71 -7.05 7.96
C HIS A 65 14.98 -7.51 6.52
N VAL A 66 15.82 -6.79 5.77
CA VAL A 66 16.33 -7.25 4.45
C VAL A 66 17.03 -8.60 4.60
N CYS A 67 17.94 -8.74 5.56
CA CYS A 67 18.66 -10.00 5.78
C CYS A 67 17.69 -11.14 6.10
N MET A 68 16.66 -10.88 6.90
CA MET A 68 15.64 -11.86 7.27
C MET A 68 14.84 -12.36 6.07
N VAL A 69 14.40 -11.47 5.16
CA VAL A 69 13.56 -11.86 4.01
C VAL A 69 14.36 -12.25 2.77
N SER A 70 15.68 -12.00 2.73
CA SER A 70 16.54 -12.23 1.56
C SER A 70 16.52 -13.66 0.98
N LYS A 71 16.18 -14.66 1.79
CA LYS A 71 16.10 -16.07 1.38
C LYS A 71 14.73 -16.46 0.78
N GLN A 72 13.76 -15.56 0.84
CA GLN A 72 12.41 -15.81 0.36
C GLN A 72 12.36 -15.66 -1.16
N PRO A 73 11.85 -16.66 -1.90
CA PRO A 73 11.90 -16.66 -3.37
C PRO A 73 10.90 -15.71 -4.03
N THR A 74 9.85 -15.31 -3.32
CA THR A 74 8.77 -14.46 -3.88
C THR A 74 8.44 -13.30 -2.96
N ALA A 75 7.91 -12.22 -3.56
CA ALA A 75 7.40 -11.08 -2.82
C ALA A 75 6.29 -11.50 -1.83
N ALA A 76 5.41 -12.42 -2.25
CA ALA A 76 4.42 -13.03 -1.37
C ALA A 76 5.04 -13.74 -0.15
N SER A 77 6.10 -14.55 -0.35
CA SER A 77 6.72 -15.26 0.77
C SER A 77 7.56 -14.34 1.68
N MET A 78 8.10 -13.24 1.13
CA MET A 78 8.70 -12.15 1.93
C MET A 78 7.66 -11.49 2.83
N MET A 79 6.52 -11.07 2.27
CA MET A 79 5.46 -10.41 3.04
C MET A 79 4.84 -11.38 4.06
N LYS A 80 4.55 -12.61 3.67
CA LYS A 80 4.06 -13.64 4.59
C LYS A 80 4.97 -13.80 5.82
N LEU A 81 6.28 -13.89 5.63
CA LEU A 81 7.23 -14.00 6.74
C LEU A 81 7.20 -12.77 7.66
N LEU A 82 7.07 -11.57 7.09
CA LEU A 82 6.95 -10.34 7.86
C LEU A 82 5.61 -10.29 8.64
N SER A 83 4.49 -10.60 7.99
CA SER A 83 3.17 -10.60 8.61
C SER A 83 3.04 -11.68 9.68
N GLU A 84 3.66 -12.85 9.52
CA GLU A 84 3.71 -13.89 10.56
C GLU A 84 4.48 -13.44 11.81
N ARG A 85 5.51 -12.61 11.63
CA ARG A 85 6.41 -12.21 12.73
C ARG A 85 6.00 -10.92 13.42
N TYR A 86 5.43 -9.97 12.68
CA TYR A 86 5.12 -8.64 13.17
C TYR A 86 3.65 -8.25 12.99
N GLY A 87 2.90 -8.99 12.18
CA GLY A 87 1.49 -8.77 11.96
C GLY A 87 0.68 -9.07 13.20
N THR A 88 -0.21 -8.15 13.53
CA THR A 88 -1.33 -8.42 14.46
C THR A 88 -2.59 -8.57 13.63
N LYS A 89 -3.49 -9.50 13.99
CA LYS A 89 -4.84 -9.55 13.38
C LYS A 89 -5.57 -8.26 13.76
N SER A 90 -5.53 -7.25 12.90
CA SER A 90 -6.14 -5.96 13.20
C SER A 90 -6.77 -5.35 11.96
N PHE A 91 -7.99 -4.86 12.14
CA PHE A 91 -8.81 -4.05 11.24
C PHE A 91 -8.17 -2.67 10.87
N MET A 92 -6.88 -2.47 11.16
CA MET A 92 -6.15 -1.21 10.98
C MET A 92 -6.04 -0.74 9.52
N CYS A 93 -6.14 -1.65 8.54
CA CYS A 93 -6.03 -1.28 7.12
C CYS A 93 -7.17 -0.35 6.70
N GLU A 94 -8.41 -0.66 7.10
CA GLU A 94 -9.60 0.13 6.80
C GLU A 94 -9.54 1.51 7.48
N SER A 95 -9.21 1.56 8.78
CA SER A 95 -9.16 2.83 9.51
C SER A 95 -8.02 3.74 9.05
N TYR A 96 -6.87 3.19 8.65
CA TYR A 96 -5.76 3.95 8.09
C TYR A 96 -6.10 4.52 6.71
N MET A 97 -6.72 3.72 5.84
CA MET A 97 -7.20 4.16 4.51
C MET A 97 -8.20 5.32 4.67
N PHE A 98 -9.14 5.20 5.61
CA PHE A 98 -10.09 6.25 5.95
C PHE A 98 -9.44 7.51 6.51
N GLN A 99 -8.49 7.37 7.44
CA GLN A 99 -7.75 8.50 7.98
C GLN A 99 -6.96 9.24 6.88
N LYS A 100 -6.34 8.50 5.94
CA LYS A 100 -5.62 9.10 4.81
C LYS A 100 -6.55 9.81 3.82
N LEU A 101 -7.77 9.33 3.64
CA LEU A 101 -8.80 10.03 2.87
C LEU A 101 -9.16 11.37 3.53
N LEU A 102 -9.38 11.37 4.86
CA LEU A 102 -9.71 12.59 5.62
C LEU A 102 -8.55 13.60 5.71
N GLU A 103 -7.30 13.13 5.58
CA GLU A 103 -6.11 13.97 5.60
C GLU A 103 -5.81 14.66 4.26
N ILE A 104 -6.52 14.33 3.18
CA ILE A 104 -6.39 15.03 1.89
C ILE A 104 -6.87 16.47 2.05
N ARG A 105 -5.95 17.42 1.90
CA ARG A 105 -6.23 18.87 1.86
C ARG A 105 -5.83 19.43 0.51
N ILE A 106 -6.52 20.49 0.09
CA ILE A 106 -6.12 21.31 -1.06
C ILE A 106 -4.69 21.80 -0.84
N ARG A 107 -3.83 21.61 -1.85
CA ARG A 107 -2.46 22.14 -1.84
C ARG A 107 -2.45 23.60 -2.29
N HIS A 108 -1.41 24.32 -1.87
CA HIS A 108 -1.33 25.79 -2.04
C HIS A 108 -1.32 26.29 -3.50
N ASN A 109 -1.05 25.40 -4.48
CA ASN A 109 -1.00 25.69 -5.93
C ASN A 109 -1.82 24.69 -6.75
N GLU A 110 -2.81 24.06 -6.15
CA GLU A 110 -3.63 23.06 -6.79
C GLU A 110 -4.99 23.66 -7.16
N SER A 111 -5.47 23.34 -8.37
CA SER A 111 -6.84 23.67 -8.76
C SER A 111 -7.85 22.76 -8.06
N ALA A 112 -9.07 23.27 -7.86
CA ALA A 112 -10.15 22.49 -7.27
C ALA A 112 -10.42 21.19 -8.05
N ARG A 113 -10.25 21.20 -9.38
CA ARG A 113 -10.41 20.00 -10.22
C ARG A 113 -9.34 18.95 -9.93
N GLU A 114 -8.07 19.34 -9.90
CA GLU A 114 -6.97 18.42 -9.57
C GLU A 114 -7.11 17.83 -8.16
N TYR A 115 -7.65 18.63 -7.22
CA TYR A 115 -7.98 18.15 -5.88
C TYR A 115 -9.09 17.09 -5.92
N CYS A 116 -10.19 17.36 -6.63
CA CYS A 116 -11.29 16.42 -6.76
C CYS A 116 -10.84 15.11 -7.43
N ASP A 117 -10.07 15.18 -8.51
CA ASP A 117 -9.56 14.01 -9.21
C ASP A 117 -8.71 13.12 -8.28
N ARG A 118 -7.83 13.73 -7.46
CA ARG A 118 -7.04 12.96 -6.48
C ARG A 118 -7.89 12.40 -5.35
N PHE A 119 -8.90 13.14 -4.90
CA PHE A 119 -9.81 12.69 -3.87
C PHE A 119 -10.63 11.50 -4.36
N GLU A 120 -11.18 11.55 -5.58
CA GLU A 120 -11.94 10.47 -6.22
C GLU A 120 -11.09 9.21 -6.44
N ILE A 121 -9.85 9.36 -6.93
CA ILE A 121 -8.91 8.23 -7.05
C ILE A 121 -8.66 7.56 -5.68
N ARG A 122 -8.53 8.37 -4.62
CA ARG A 122 -8.32 7.83 -3.27
C ARG A 122 -9.58 7.18 -2.71
N LEU A 123 -10.75 7.76 -2.98
CA LEU A 123 -12.06 7.25 -2.59
C LEU A 123 -12.34 5.90 -3.26
N GLY A 124 -12.03 5.75 -4.55
CA GLY A 124 -12.15 4.49 -5.28
C GLY A 124 -11.37 3.36 -4.61
N GLY A 125 -10.09 3.59 -4.28
CA GLY A 125 -9.29 2.59 -3.57
C GLY A 125 -9.79 2.25 -2.16
N VAL A 126 -10.50 3.18 -1.48
CA VAL A 126 -11.13 2.92 -0.18
C VAL A 126 -12.37 2.05 -0.33
N LEU A 127 -13.19 2.31 -1.36
CA LEU A 127 -14.41 1.54 -1.64
C LEU A 127 -14.11 0.13 -2.17
N ASP A 128 -13.09 -0.01 -3.03
CA ASP A 128 -12.65 -1.31 -3.56
C ASP A 128 -12.06 -2.22 -2.46
N ALA A 129 -11.54 -1.63 -1.38
CA ALA A 129 -11.11 -2.35 -0.18
C ALA A 129 -12.28 -2.89 0.69
N GLY A 130 -13.54 -2.74 0.24
CA GLY A 130 -14.73 -3.27 0.90
C GLY A 130 -15.32 -2.37 1.98
N MET A 131 -14.87 -1.11 2.09
CA MET A 131 -15.43 -0.16 3.05
C MET A 131 -16.78 0.36 2.55
N THR A 132 -17.83 0.18 3.35
CA THR A 132 -19.11 0.86 3.15
C THR A 132 -19.05 2.24 3.80
N ILE A 133 -19.00 3.30 2.99
CA ILE A 133 -19.16 4.67 3.48
C ILE A 133 -20.66 4.93 3.61
N ASP A 134 -21.14 5.19 4.83
CA ASP A 134 -22.53 5.60 5.09
C ASP A 134 -22.83 6.91 4.32
N ASP A 135 -23.98 6.96 3.64
CA ASP A 135 -24.43 8.07 2.78
C ASP A 135 -24.40 9.45 3.47
N LYS A 136 -24.28 9.50 4.80
CA LYS A 136 -24.19 10.74 5.60
C LYS A 136 -22.92 11.58 5.39
N LEU A 137 -21.90 11.08 4.68
CA LEU A 137 -20.74 11.90 4.29
C LEU A 137 -21.01 12.85 3.11
N GLN A 138 -22.18 12.76 2.44
CA GLN A 138 -22.57 13.67 1.36
C GLN A 138 -22.88 15.12 1.80
N VAL A 139 -22.89 15.45 3.10
CA VAL A 139 -23.51 16.72 3.57
C VAL A 139 -22.53 17.90 3.71
N HIS A 140 -21.30 17.85 3.20
CA HIS A 140 -20.37 19.01 3.34
C HIS A 140 -19.71 19.51 2.05
N ILE A 141 -20.32 19.24 0.89
CA ILE A 141 -20.06 20.03 -0.31
C ILE A 141 -21.38 20.69 -0.72
N SER A 142 -21.64 21.84 -0.10
CA SER A 142 -22.66 22.83 -0.48
C SER A 142 -21.98 24.17 -0.67
#